data_AF-A0A931RAL9-F1
#
_entry.id   AF-A0A931RAL9-F1
#
_cell.length_a   1.000
_cell.length_b   1.000
_cell.length_c   1.000
_cell.angle_alpha   90.00
_cell.angle_beta   90.00
_cell.angle_gamma   90.00
#
_symmetry.space_group_name_H-M   'P 1'
#
loop_
_entity.id
_entity.type
_entity.pdbx_description
1 polymer ?
#
loop_
_entity_poly.entity_id
_entity_poly.type
_entity_poly.pdbx_seq_one_letter_code
_entity_poly.pdbx_strand_id
1 'polypeptide(L)'
;MEHIRAHIKAITSKKERATERGELMQYFLQALNRSRARDGILPLTMPRMGRVLQAIPTKDLYYLKSVCDQASNFSKKFWWEINPKKHTLGRSPTGETPQPAPPAPPKKKALKRAPRTRG
;
A
#
# COMPACT_ATOMS: atom_id res chain seq x y z
N MET A 1 -10.13 -44.92 -9.24
CA MET A 1 -10.37 -43.67 -10.01
C MET A 1 -9.80 -42.50 -9.21
N GLU A 2 -8.48 -42.41 -9.19
CA GLU A 2 -7.71 -41.27 -8.68
C GLU A 2 -6.57 -41.11 -9.71
N HIS A 3 -6.16 -39.93 -10.16
CA HIS A 3 -4.99 -39.24 -9.59
C HIS A 3 -4.82 -37.81 -10.16
N ILE A 4 -5.88 -37.10 -10.57
CA ILE A 4 -5.73 -35.71 -11.07
C ILE A 4 -5.48 -34.73 -9.91
N ARG A 5 -5.99 -35.02 -8.70
CA ARG A 5 -5.88 -34.13 -7.53
C ARG A 5 -4.44 -33.94 -7.03
N ALA A 6 -3.57 -34.93 -7.21
CA ALA A 6 -2.17 -34.85 -6.79
C ALA A 6 -1.35 -33.85 -7.63
N HIS A 7 -1.64 -33.77 -8.93
CA HIS A 7 -0.91 -32.89 -9.86
C HIS A 7 -1.32 -31.41 -9.71
N ILE A 8 -2.58 -31.13 -9.34
CA ILE A 8 -3.04 -29.75 -9.08
C ILE A 8 -2.30 -29.13 -7.89
N LYS A 9 -2.01 -29.92 -6.84
CA LYS A 9 -1.34 -29.46 -5.62
C LYS A 9 0.12 -29.04 -5.85
N ALA A 10 0.78 -29.62 -6.85
CA ALA A 10 2.16 -29.26 -7.22
C ALA A 10 2.26 -27.92 -7.97
N ILE A 11 1.23 -27.54 -8.73
CA ILE A 11 1.20 -26.26 -9.47
C ILE A 11 1.09 -25.06 -8.51
N THR A 12 0.41 -25.24 -7.37
CA THR A 12 0.29 -24.22 -6.32
C THR A 12 1.57 -23.96 -5.54
N SER A 13 2.59 -24.81 -5.68
CA SER A 13 3.90 -24.67 -5.04
C SER A 13 4.88 -23.84 -5.89
N LYS A 14 4.40 -22.80 -6.60
CA LYS A 14 5.26 -21.81 -7.27
C LYS A 14 5.91 -20.89 -6.23
N LYS A 15 6.81 -21.42 -5.41
CA LYS A 15 7.66 -20.59 -4.55
C LYS A 15 8.87 -20.01 -5.30
N GLU A 16 9.13 -20.37 -6.55
CA GLU A 16 10.51 -20.30 -7.05
C GLU A 16 10.73 -19.46 -8.32
N ARG A 17 10.05 -18.32 -8.46
CA ARG A 17 10.55 -17.21 -9.31
C ARG A 17 10.32 -15.88 -8.61
N ALA A 18 11.11 -15.62 -7.56
CA ALA A 18 11.24 -14.27 -7.04
C ALA A 18 11.83 -13.42 -8.18
N THR A 19 10.97 -12.61 -8.79
CA THR A 19 11.39 -11.61 -9.77
C THR A 19 11.64 -10.32 -9.00
N GLU A 20 12.58 -9.49 -9.45
CA GLU A 20 12.85 -8.18 -8.83
C GLU A 20 11.56 -7.36 -8.65
N ARG A 21 10.66 -7.46 -9.63
CA ARG A 21 9.33 -6.89 -9.55
C ARG A 21 8.50 -7.43 -8.38
N GLY A 22 8.52 -8.75 -8.16
CA GLY A 22 7.83 -9.41 -7.06
C GLY A 22 8.36 -8.98 -5.69
N GLU A 23 9.68 -8.80 -5.56
CA GLU A 23 10.31 -8.30 -4.34
C GLU A 23 9.88 -6.85 -4.04
N LEU A 24 9.88 -5.99 -5.06
CA LEU A 24 9.35 -4.64 -4.93
C LEU A 24 7.86 -4.63 -4.53
N MET A 25 7.04 -5.48 -5.15
CA MET A 25 5.63 -5.63 -4.77
C MET A 25 5.47 -6.04 -3.30
N GLN A 26 6.27 -6.99 -2.84
CA GLN A 26 6.24 -7.46 -1.46
C GLN A 26 6.70 -6.37 -0.49
N TYR A 27 7.73 -5.59 -0.84
CA TYR A 27 8.19 -4.45 -0.07
C TYR A 27 7.08 -3.40 0.11
N PHE A 28 6.44 -2.97 -0.98
CA PHE A 28 5.32 -2.01 -0.91
C PHE A 28 4.17 -2.56 -0.07
N LEU A 29 3.84 -3.84 -0.25
CA LEU A 29 2.78 -4.50 0.50
C LEU A 29 3.03 -4.48 2.01
N GLN A 30 4.24 -4.82 2.45
CA GLN A 30 4.62 -4.85 3.86
C GLN A 30 4.55 -3.44 4.47
N ALA A 31 5.11 -2.44 3.80
CA ALA A 31 5.11 -1.06 4.27
C ALA A 31 3.69 -0.47 4.39
N LEU A 32 2.82 -0.75 3.41
CA LEU A 32 1.41 -0.34 3.45
C LEU A 32 0.63 -1.05 4.56
N ASN A 33 0.83 -2.37 4.70
CA ASN A 33 0.15 -3.16 5.72
C ASN A 33 0.57 -2.77 7.14
N ARG A 34 1.81 -2.32 7.35
CA ARG A 34 2.26 -1.78 8.64
C ARG A 34 1.48 -0.53 9.07
N SER A 35 1.10 0.32 8.12
CA SER A 35 0.27 1.49 8.41
C SER A 35 -1.18 1.07 8.63
N ARG A 36 -1.73 0.26 7.72
CA ARG A 36 -3.11 -0.25 7.82
C ARG A 36 -3.40 -1.02 9.11
N ALA A 37 -2.43 -1.80 9.59
CA ALA A 37 -2.55 -2.52 10.86
C ALA A 37 -2.70 -1.56 12.05
N ARG A 38 -1.98 -0.42 12.04
CA ARG A 38 -2.13 0.63 13.06
C ARG A 38 -3.49 1.30 13.00
N ASP A 39 -4.02 1.49 11.79
CA ASP A 39 -5.33 2.12 11.55
C ASP A 39 -6.52 1.15 11.71
N GLY A 40 -6.28 -0.13 12.00
CA GLY A 40 -7.33 -1.16 12.07
C GLY A 40 -7.99 -1.48 10.72
N ILE A 41 -7.31 -1.19 9.60
CA ILE A 41 -7.78 -1.44 8.24
C ILE A 41 -7.29 -2.81 7.79
N LEU A 42 -8.16 -3.56 7.08
CA LEU A 42 -7.80 -4.84 6.48
C LEU A 42 -6.51 -4.76 5.63
N PRO A 43 -5.60 -5.72 5.79
CA PRO A 43 -4.35 -5.75 5.04
C PRO A 43 -4.63 -5.97 3.54
N LEU A 44 -3.77 -5.40 2.72
CA LEU A 44 -3.70 -5.68 1.29
C LEU A 44 -3.12 -7.09 1.07
N THR A 45 -3.46 -7.67 -0.07
CA THR A 45 -2.96 -8.95 -0.55
C THR A 45 -2.05 -8.76 -1.76
N MET A 46 -1.14 -9.72 -2.01
CA MET A 46 -0.26 -9.70 -3.19
C MET A 46 -1.00 -9.56 -4.52
N PRO A 47 -2.12 -10.28 -4.79
CA PRO A 47 -2.86 -10.13 -6.04
C PRO A 47 -3.43 -8.72 -6.21
N ARG A 48 -3.89 -8.10 -5.12
CA ARG A 48 -4.42 -6.73 -5.13
C ARG A 48 -3.31 -5.72 -5.39
N MET A 49 -2.12 -5.94 -4.83
CA MET A 49 -0.94 -5.12 -5.11
C MET A 49 -0.51 -5.22 -6.57
N GLY A 50 -0.52 -6.43 -7.14
CA GLY A 50 -0.20 -6.64 -8.54
C GLY A 50 -1.12 -5.86 -9.48
N ARG A 51 -2.42 -5.81 -9.20
CA ARG A 51 -3.39 -5.00 -9.99
C ARG A 51 -3.15 -3.51 -9.87
N VAL A 52 -2.87 -3.01 -8.66
CA VAL A 52 -2.57 -1.59 -8.43
C VAL A 52 -1.32 -1.16 -9.20
N LEU A 53 -0.30 -2.01 -9.23
CA LEU A 53 0.96 -1.73 -9.90
C LEU A 53 0.99 -2.23 -11.35
N GLN A 54 -0.10 -2.76 -11.90
CA GLN A 54 -0.12 -3.37 -13.23
C GLN A 54 0.17 -2.36 -14.33
N ALA A 55 -0.32 -1.13 -14.17
CA ALA A 55 -0.13 -0.04 -15.13
C ALA A 55 1.24 0.66 -15.00
N ILE A 56 2.02 0.33 -13.96
CA ILE A 56 3.30 0.98 -13.66
C ILE A 56 4.44 0.07 -14.13
N PRO A 57 5.36 0.57 -14.98
CA PRO A 57 6.51 -0.22 -15.41
C PRO A 57 7.45 -0.51 -14.24
N THR A 58 8.16 -1.65 -14.29
CA THR A 58 9.07 -2.06 -13.20
C THR A 58 10.14 -1.01 -12.88
N LYS A 59 10.61 -0.26 -13.90
CA LYS A 59 11.60 0.81 -13.72
C LYS A 59 11.10 1.91 -12.78
N ASP A 60 9.84 2.31 -12.91
CA ASP A 60 9.20 3.30 -12.04
C ASP A 60 9.02 2.79 -10.61
N LEU A 61 8.97 1.49 -10.38
CA LEU A 61 8.87 0.93 -9.03
C LEU A 61 10.10 1.20 -8.18
N TYR A 62 11.30 1.26 -8.78
CA TYR A 62 12.51 1.64 -8.05
C TYR A 62 12.49 3.12 -7.64
N TYR A 63 12.04 3.99 -8.54
CA TYR A 63 11.86 5.41 -8.24
C TYR A 63 10.81 5.60 -7.13
N LEU A 64 9.65 4.96 -7.28
CA LEU A 64 8.57 4.97 -6.31
C LEU A 64 9.03 4.49 -4.93
N LYS A 65 9.88 3.45 -4.88
CA LYS A 65 10.49 2.99 -3.63
C LYS A 65 11.30 4.08 -2.96
N SER A 66 12.21 4.72 -3.69
CA SER A 66 13.07 5.78 -3.15
C SER A 66 12.27 6.97 -2.63
N VAL A 67 11.27 7.43 -3.40
CA VAL A 67 10.41 8.55 -3.01
C VAL A 67 9.55 8.22 -1.78
N CYS A 68 9.03 7.00 -1.68
CA CYS A 68 8.24 6.58 -0.53
C CYS A 68 9.09 6.38 0.73
N ASP A 69 10.36 5.98 0.58
CA ASP A 69 11.31 5.78 1.68
C ASP A 69 11.76 7.13 2.29
N GLN A 70 11.96 8.14 1.43
CA GLN A 70 12.27 9.51 1.86
C GLN A 70 11.07 10.24 2.48
N ALA A 71 9.85 9.75 2.27
CA ALA A 71 8.65 10.41 2.76
C ALA A 71 8.36 10.09 4.24
N SER A 72 7.98 11.10 5.01
CA SER A 72 7.55 10.92 6.41
C SER A 72 6.35 9.97 6.55
N ASN A 73 5.46 9.93 5.56
CA ASN A 73 4.30 9.04 5.54
C ASN A 73 4.27 8.20 4.25
N PHE A 74 4.86 7.01 4.33
CA PHE A 74 4.94 6.05 3.23
C PHE A 74 3.61 5.83 2.52
N SER A 75 2.57 5.43 3.27
CA SER A 75 1.27 5.07 2.69
C SER A 75 0.64 6.23 1.93
N LYS A 76 0.69 7.44 2.49
CA LYS A 76 0.08 8.63 1.88
C LYS A 76 0.80 9.01 0.59
N LYS A 77 2.14 8.98 0.60
CA LYS A 77 2.95 9.31 -0.58
C LYS A 77 2.76 8.26 -1.69
N PHE A 78 2.71 6.98 -1.34
CA PHE A 78 2.44 5.90 -2.29
C PHE A 78 1.11 6.10 -3.04
N TRP A 79 -0.01 6.29 -2.33
CA TRP A 79 -1.32 6.50 -2.96
C TRP A 79 -1.40 7.78 -3.80
N TRP A 80 -0.58 8.78 -3.47
CA TRP A 80 -0.49 10.01 -4.22
C TRP A 80 0.23 9.79 -5.56
N GLU A 81 1.36 9.10 -5.55
CA GLU A 81 2.19 8.87 -6.74
C GLU A 81 1.54 7.94 -7.76
N ILE A 82 0.75 6.95 -7.32
CA ILE A 82 0.08 6.00 -8.23
C ILE A 82 -1.23 6.55 -8.83
N ASN A 83 -1.62 7.79 -8.52
CA ASN A 83 -2.91 8.34 -8.94
C ASN A 83 -2.82 8.91 -10.38
N PRO A 84 -3.39 8.24 -11.40
CA PRO A 84 -3.22 8.62 -12.80
C PRO A 84 -3.80 10.01 -13.14
N LYS A 85 -4.77 10.50 -12.35
CA LYS A 85 -5.39 11.82 -12.54
C LYS A 85 -4.44 13.00 -12.27
N LYS A 86 -3.26 12.74 -11.69
CA LYS A 86 -2.22 13.77 -11.47
C LYS A 86 -1.22 13.87 -12.63
N HIS A 87 -1.15 12.84 -13.48
CA HIS A 87 -0.24 12.81 -14.64
C HIS A 87 -0.85 13.34 -15.94
N THR A 88 -2.08 13.84 -15.92
CA THR A 88 -2.76 14.44 -17.10
C THR A 88 -2.40 15.90 -17.37
N LEU A 89 -1.51 16.50 -16.57
CA LEU A 89 -0.94 17.82 -16.85
C LEU A 89 0.51 17.62 -17.27
N GLY A 90 0.76 17.69 -18.57
CA GLY A 90 2.05 17.39 -19.19
C GLY A 90 3.22 18.19 -18.61
N ARG A 91 3.98 17.56 -17.71
CA ARG A 91 5.40 17.84 -17.51
C ARG A 91 6.08 16.69 -16.78
N SER A 92 7.11 16.14 -17.41
CA SER A 92 8.14 15.32 -16.77
C SER A 92 9.04 16.20 -15.87
N PRO A 93 10.05 15.60 -15.24
CA PRO A 93 10.22 15.45 -13.80
C PRO A 93 10.71 16.74 -13.11
N THR A 94 9.99 17.22 -12.09
CA THR A 94 10.55 18.19 -11.15
C THR A 94 10.47 17.59 -9.76
N GLY A 95 11.65 17.44 -9.13
CA GLY A 95 11.81 17.20 -7.71
C GLY A 95 11.37 18.42 -6.90
N GLU A 96 10.08 18.74 -6.98
CA GLU A 96 9.46 19.77 -6.16
C GLU A 96 8.63 19.08 -5.09
N THR A 97 9.15 19.13 -3.87
CA THR A 97 8.45 18.83 -2.62
C THR A 97 7.15 19.63 -2.55
N PRO A 98 5.96 19.03 -2.65
CA PRO A 98 4.73 19.71 -2.26
C PRO A 98 4.62 19.59 -0.74
N GLN A 99 4.65 20.74 -0.07
CA GLN A 99 4.43 20.90 1.37
C GLN A 99 3.24 20.06 1.89
N PRO A 100 3.32 19.54 3.12
CA PRO A 100 2.28 18.68 3.67
C PRO A 100 0.97 19.47 3.81
N ALA A 101 -0.04 19.08 3.03
CA ALA A 101 -1.42 19.47 3.32
C ALA A 101 -1.76 19.05 4.76
N PRO A 102 -2.23 19.98 5.61
CA PRO A 102 -2.41 19.75 7.04
C PRO A 102 -3.33 18.55 7.28
N PRO A 103 -3.06 17.73 8.32
CA PRO A 103 -3.92 16.61 8.64
C PRO A 103 -5.31 17.11 9.00
N ALA A 104 -6.33 16.55 8.36
CA ALA A 104 -7.72 16.78 8.72
C ALA A 104 -7.91 16.52 10.22
N PRO A 105 -8.66 17.39 10.94
CA PRO A 105 -8.75 17.31 12.39
C PRO A 105 -9.40 15.99 12.84
N PRO A 106 -8.90 15.39 13.95
CA PRO A 106 -9.47 14.16 14.48
C PRO A 106 -10.92 14.37 14.92
N LYS A 107 -11.83 13.51 14.44
CA LYS A 107 -13.22 13.48 14.90
C LYS A 107 -13.22 13.16 16.39
N LYS A 108 -13.48 14.16 17.23
CA LYS A 108 -13.69 14.03 18.68
C LYS A 108 -14.86 13.07 18.92
N LYS A 109 -14.61 11.81 19.30
CA LYS A 109 -15.65 10.97 19.92
C LYS A 109 -15.82 11.46 21.35
N ALA A 110 -16.99 12.06 21.62
CA ALA A 110 -17.37 12.58 22.93
C ALA A 110 -17.33 11.45 23.97
N LEU A 111 -16.48 11.61 24.98
CA LEU A 111 -16.45 10.79 26.18
C LEU A 111 -17.71 11.10 27.00
N LYS A 112 -18.76 10.29 26.87
CA LYS A 112 -19.93 10.37 27.75
C LYS A 112 -19.53 9.89 29.14
N ARG A 113 -19.36 10.83 30.09
CA ARG A 113 -19.16 10.54 31.51
C ARG A 113 -20.46 9.95 32.08
N ALA A 114 -20.35 8.82 32.78
CA ALA A 114 -21.44 8.25 33.55
C ALA A 114 -21.74 9.11 34.80
N PRO A 115 -23.02 9.28 35.20
CA PRO A 115 -23.35 9.90 36.47
C PRO A 115 -23.05 8.94 37.63
N ARG A 116 -22.29 9.45 38.60
CA ARG A 116 -21.90 8.83 39.86
C ARG A 116 -23.10 8.90 40.81
N THR A 117 -23.51 7.76 41.34
CA THR A 117 -24.50 7.65 42.42
C THR A 117 -23.93 8.23 43.72
N ARG A 118 -24.68 9.14 44.38
CA ARG A 118 -24.63 9.40 45.83
C ARG A 118 -25.73 10.38 46.25
N GLY A 119 -26.47 10.02 47.30
CA GLY A 119 -27.51 10.84 47.94
C GLY A 119 -28.72 9.97 48.26
#